data_AF-A0A843W644-F1
#
_entry.id   AF-A0A843W644-F1
#
_cell.length_a   1.000
_cell.length_b   1.000
_cell.length_c   1.000
_cell.angle_alpha   90.00
_cell.angle_beta   90.00
_cell.angle_gamma   90.00
#
_symmetry.space_group_name_H-M   'P 1'
#
loop_
_entity.id
_entity.type
_entity.pdbx_description
1 polymer ?
#
loop_
_entity_poly.entity_id
_entity_poly.type
_entity_poly.pdbx_seq_one_letter_code
_entity_poly.pdbx_strand_id
1 'polypeptide(L)'
;MLGRSVYSGNGDVDAHELLNFFLNELADILEKEFNDVKGSPETSSPSEKNGNGLQNSPVNGVKEEPQMTWVHKSFQGILTNETRCLRCETMTTRDETFLDLSLDIEQNSSITSLSKPSLFSNYDLLEPPLHV
;
A
#
# COMPACT_ATOMS: atom_id res chain seq x y z
N MET A 1 13.57 0.29 12.93
CA MET A 1 14.10 1.08 14.07
C MET A 1 14.71 2.44 13.68
N LEU A 2 14.89 2.79 12.40
CA LEU A 2 15.50 4.07 12.00
C LEU A 2 14.55 5.30 12.02
N GLY A 3 13.22 5.12 12.06
CA GLY A 3 12.27 6.25 11.98
C GLY A 3 11.99 7.01 13.29
N ARG A 4 11.94 6.32 14.44
CA ARG A 4 11.50 6.93 15.72
C ARG A 4 12.38 8.09 16.21
N SER A 5 13.68 8.07 15.91
CA SER A 5 14.62 9.08 16.41
C SER A 5 14.52 10.42 15.65
N VAL A 6 14.08 10.41 14.39
CA VAL A 6 13.99 11.63 13.56
C VAL A 6 12.87 12.54 14.08
N TYR A 7 11.75 11.95 14.51
CA TYR A 7 10.59 12.68 15.05
C TYR A 7 10.67 12.98 16.55
N SER A 8 11.78 12.66 17.22
CA SER A 8 11.95 12.89 18.67
C SER A 8 12.68 14.21 19.00
N GLY A 9 13.04 15.01 17.99
CA GLY A 9 13.72 16.31 18.15
C GLY A 9 12.79 17.53 18.06
N ASN A 10 13.28 18.71 18.45
CA ASN A 10 12.54 19.98 18.43
C ASN A 10 12.65 20.75 17.09
N GLY A 11 12.89 20.05 15.97
CA GLY A 11 13.01 20.68 14.64
C GLY A 11 11.69 20.66 13.88
N ASP A 12 11.51 21.61 12.95
CA ASP A 12 10.42 21.53 11.98
C ASP A 12 10.59 20.26 11.13
N VAL A 13 9.53 19.47 11.02
CA VAL A 13 9.50 18.23 10.23
C VAL A 13 8.59 18.41 9.02
N ASP A 14 8.91 17.71 7.94
CA ASP A 14 7.98 17.58 6.82
C ASP A 14 6.75 16.77 7.28
N ALA A 15 5.58 17.41 7.25
CA ALA A 15 4.33 16.78 7.69
C ALA A 15 3.94 15.60 6.79
N HIS A 16 4.34 15.61 5.52
CA HIS A 16 4.11 14.50 4.59
C HIS A 16 4.94 13.28 4.99
N GLU A 17 6.21 13.48 5.30
CA GLU A 17 7.10 12.41 5.77
C GLU A 17 6.58 11.83 7.10
N LEU A 18 6.16 12.69 8.03
CA LEU A 18 5.56 12.26 9.29
C LEU A 18 4.28 11.44 9.08
N LEU A 19 3.40 11.85 8.17
CA LEU A 19 2.17 11.12 7.85
C LEU A 19 2.48 9.72 7.33
N ASN A 20 3.41 9.59 6.39
CA ASN A 20 3.80 8.31 5.83
C ASN A 20 4.39 7.39 6.90
N PHE A 21 5.29 7.91 7.75
CA PHE A 21 5.80 7.16 8.89
C PHE A 21 4.68 6.69 9.83
N PHE A 22 3.74 7.57 10.16
CA PHE A 22 2.65 7.28 11.08
C PHE A 22 1.70 6.21 10.57
N LEU A 23 1.27 6.29 9.29
CA LEU A 23 0.36 5.32 8.70
C LEU A 23 0.99 3.93 8.61
N ASN A 24 2.27 3.85 8.24
CA ASN A 24 3.00 2.59 8.20
C ASN A 24 3.19 1.99 9.60
N GLU A 25 3.59 2.78 10.59
CA GLU A 25 3.74 2.30 11.97
C GLU A 25 2.39 1.83 12.54
N LEU A 26 1.29 2.54 12.26
CA LEU A 26 -0.04 2.08 12.66
C LEU A 26 -0.43 0.77 12.00
N ALA A 27 -0.18 0.61 10.70
CA ALA A 27 -0.45 -0.64 9.99
C ALA A 27 0.33 -1.80 10.65
N ASP A 28 1.63 -1.62 10.87
CA ASP A 28 2.51 -2.62 11.50
C ASP A 28 2.03 -3.02 12.90
N ILE A 29 1.64 -2.06 13.74
CA ILE A 29 1.12 -2.33 15.09
C ILE A 29 -0.15 -3.18 15.03
N LEU A 30 -1.08 -2.85 14.13
CA LEU A 30 -2.35 -3.56 14.00
C LEU A 30 -2.18 -4.97 13.45
N GLU A 31 -1.27 -5.16 12.50
CA GLU A 31 -0.92 -6.49 11.98
C GLU A 31 -0.32 -7.35 13.08
N LYS A 32 0.57 -6.78 13.89
CA LYS A 32 1.18 -7.48 15.02
C LYS A 32 0.13 -7.89 16.07
N GLU A 33 -0.75 -6.99 16.47
CA GLU A 33 -1.81 -7.29 17.46
C GLU A 33 -2.74 -8.42 16.98
N PHE A 34 -3.10 -8.44 15.69
CA PHE A 34 -3.95 -9.50 15.13
C PHE A 34 -3.26 -10.87 15.11
N ASN A 35 -1.96 -10.89 14.82
CA ASN A 35 -1.17 -12.12 14.80
C ASN A 35 -0.91 -12.66 16.22
N ASP A 36 -0.69 -11.78 17.21
CA ASP A 36 -0.54 -12.17 18.62
C ASP A 36 -1.84 -12.81 19.18
N VAL A 37 -3.02 -12.34 18.75
CA VAL A 37 -4.32 -12.94 19.13
C VAL A 37 -4.54 -14.32 18.49
N LYS A 38 -4.06 -14.55 17.27
CA LYS A 38 -4.13 -15.86 16.61
C LYS A 38 -3.12 -16.88 17.15
N GLY A 39 -2.04 -16.42 17.77
CA GLY A 39 -0.96 -17.25 18.30
C GLY A 39 -1.22 -17.91 19.66
N SER A 40 -2.32 -17.56 20.35
CA SER A 40 -2.70 -18.21 21.62
C SER A 40 -3.55 -19.45 21.35
N PRO A 41 -3.13 -20.65 21.75
CA PRO A 41 -4.06 -21.76 21.85
C PRO A 41 -5.03 -21.45 23.00
N GLU A 42 -6.31 -21.78 22.79
CA GLU A 42 -7.39 -21.81 23.79
C GLU A 42 -8.26 -20.54 23.91
N THR A 43 -9.34 -20.46 23.12
CA THR A 43 -10.70 -20.78 23.61
C THR A 43 -11.69 -20.76 22.45
N SER A 44 -12.27 -21.93 22.19
CA SER A 44 -13.37 -22.19 21.28
C SER A 44 -14.67 -21.49 21.67
N SER A 45 -15.42 -21.00 20.69
CA SER A 45 -16.87 -21.19 20.68
C SER A 45 -17.42 -21.38 19.26
N PRO A 46 -18.53 -22.11 19.11
CA PRO A 46 -18.76 -22.97 17.95
C PRO A 46 -19.83 -22.41 16.99
N SER A 47 -19.57 -22.46 15.69
CA SER A 47 -20.63 -22.46 14.69
C SER A 47 -20.59 -23.76 13.90
N GLU A 48 -21.44 -24.66 14.38
CA GLU A 48 -22.17 -25.76 13.73
C GLU A 48 -21.54 -26.57 12.58
N LYS A 49 -21.55 -27.87 12.84
CA LYS A 49 -21.08 -29.01 12.05
C LYS A 49 -22.11 -29.36 10.95
N ASN A 50 -21.64 -29.63 9.73
CA ASN A 50 -22.10 -30.70 8.81
C ASN A 50 -21.31 -30.56 7.49
N GLY A 51 -20.56 -31.51 6.94
CA GLY A 51 -20.20 -32.87 7.29
C GLY A 51 -19.16 -33.39 6.28
N ASN A 52 -18.26 -34.26 6.78
CA ASN A 52 -17.51 -35.32 6.09
C ASN A 52 -16.52 -34.98 4.96
N GLY A 53 -15.23 -35.30 5.21
CA GLY A 53 -14.47 -36.11 4.26
C GLY A 53 -13.02 -35.69 3.92
N LEU A 54 -12.09 -36.31 4.65
CA LEU A 54 -10.77 -36.78 4.20
C LEU A 54 -9.59 -35.79 4.09
N GLN A 55 -8.57 -36.10 4.89
CA GLN A 55 -7.26 -35.48 4.94
C GLN A 55 -6.46 -35.77 3.67
N ASN A 56 -5.69 -34.77 3.20
CA ASN A 56 -4.31 -34.90 2.71
C ASN A 56 -3.69 -33.49 2.65
N SER A 57 -2.80 -33.17 3.59
CA SER A 57 -1.77 -32.14 3.42
C SER A 57 -0.52 -32.83 2.81
N PRO A 58 0.51 -32.16 2.25
CA PRO A 58 0.78 -30.71 2.27
C PRO A 58 1.34 -30.14 0.93
N VAL A 59 1.08 -28.86 0.62
CA VAL A 59 2.05 -28.03 -0.12
C VAL A 59 2.06 -26.64 0.49
N ASN A 60 3.17 -26.37 1.16
CA ASN A 60 3.57 -25.10 1.71
C ASN A 60 3.79 -24.09 0.57
N GLY A 61 3.06 -22.99 0.59
CA GLY A 61 3.10 -21.97 -0.46
C GLY A 61 1.91 -21.03 -0.43
N VAL A 62 1.20 -20.95 0.71
CA VAL A 62 0.27 -19.84 0.94
C VAL A 62 1.16 -18.62 1.04
N LYS A 63 1.24 -17.85 -0.05
CA LYS A 63 1.54 -16.43 0.06
C LYS A 63 0.46 -15.92 0.99
N GLU A 64 0.80 -15.71 2.26
CA GLU A 64 -0.10 -15.03 3.17
C GLU A 64 -0.38 -13.68 2.51
N GLU A 65 -1.59 -13.53 1.99
CA GLU A 65 -2.08 -12.24 1.52
C GLU A 65 -1.89 -11.26 2.68
N PRO A 66 -1.22 -10.11 2.46
CA PRO A 66 -0.96 -9.13 3.51
C PRO A 66 -2.26 -8.83 4.25
N GLN A 67 -2.23 -8.92 5.58
CA GLN A 67 -3.44 -8.76 6.36
C GLN A 67 -3.93 -7.32 6.26
N MET A 68 -5.09 -7.13 5.64
CA MET A 68 -5.63 -5.79 5.41
C MET A 68 -6.17 -5.16 6.71
N THR A 69 -5.33 -4.35 7.35
CA THR A 69 -5.70 -3.54 8.54
C THR A 69 -6.77 -2.49 8.23
N TRP A 70 -7.33 -1.85 9.27
CA TRP A 70 -8.26 -0.74 9.04
C TRP A 70 -7.59 0.46 8.35
N VAL A 71 -6.27 0.65 8.54
CA VAL A 71 -5.49 1.69 7.85
C VAL A 71 -5.58 1.47 6.35
N HIS A 72 -5.30 0.25 5.89
CA HIS A 72 -5.43 -0.10 4.48
C HIS A 72 -6.87 0.07 3.99
N LYS A 73 -7.88 -0.32 4.77
CA LYS A 73 -9.30 -0.15 4.38
C LYS A 73 -9.73 1.31 4.23
N SER A 74 -9.11 2.22 4.97
CA SER A 74 -9.50 3.63 5.01
C SER A 74 -8.68 4.51 4.08
N PHE A 75 -7.39 4.21 3.91
CA PHE A 75 -6.44 5.09 3.23
C PHE A 75 -5.84 4.49 1.96
N GLN A 76 -5.96 3.16 1.73
CA GLN A 76 -5.34 2.54 0.58
C GLN A 76 -6.11 2.83 -0.72
N GLY A 77 -5.42 3.43 -1.68
CA GLY A 77 -5.83 3.52 -3.08
C GLY A 77 -5.04 2.56 -3.97
N ILE A 78 -5.45 2.47 -5.25
CA ILE A 78 -4.71 1.78 -6.31
C ILE A 78 -4.38 2.81 -7.39
N LEU A 79 -3.10 2.90 -7.74
CA LEU A 79 -2.58 3.65 -8.86
C LEU A 79 -2.24 2.66 -9.99
N THR A 80 -2.91 2.80 -11.12
CA THR A 80 -2.60 2.01 -12.32
C THR A 80 -1.63 2.79 -13.20
N ASN A 81 -0.37 2.36 -13.24
CA ASN A 81 0.67 2.92 -14.08
C ASN A 81 0.65 2.24 -15.45
N GLU A 82 0.39 3.02 -16.49
CA GLU A 82 0.48 2.56 -17.88
C GLU A 82 1.78 3.04 -18.53
N THR A 83 2.59 2.11 -19.01
CA THR A 83 3.80 2.41 -19.77
C THR A 83 3.63 1.93 -21.21
N ARG A 84 3.82 2.84 -22.17
CA ARG A 84 3.83 2.52 -23.59
C ARG A 84 5.25 2.58 -24.13
N CYS A 85 5.73 1.49 -24.71
CA CYS A 85 6.97 1.50 -25.48
C CYS A 85 6.76 2.26 -26.79
N LEU A 86 7.50 3.34 -27.02
CA LEU A 86 7.41 4.15 -28.25
C LEU A 86 8.01 3.47 -29.49
N ARG A 87 8.72 2.33 -29.33
CA ARG A 87 9.35 1.60 -30.44
C ARG A 87 8.50 0.45 -30.97
N CYS A 88 7.92 -0.35 -30.08
CA CYS A 88 7.13 -1.52 -30.45
C CYS A 88 5.66 -1.42 -30.04
N GLU A 89 5.24 -0.25 -29.54
CA GLU A 89 3.86 0.07 -29.13
C GLU A 89 3.28 -0.82 -28.02
N THR A 90 4.10 -1.68 -27.43
CA THR A 90 3.70 -2.53 -26.31
C THR A 90 3.27 -1.67 -25.13
N MET A 91 2.08 -1.97 -24.61
CA MET A 91 1.55 -1.39 -23.39
C MET A 91 1.76 -2.37 -22.24
N THR A 92 2.31 -1.87 -21.15
CA THR A 92 2.38 -2.59 -19.87
C THR A 92 1.65 -1.79 -18.83
N THR A 93 0.77 -2.45 -18.09
CA THR A 93 0.06 -1.86 -16.96
C THR A 93 0.57 -2.47 -15.66
N ARG A 94 0.65 -1.65 -14.62
CA ARG A 94 1.07 -2.08 -13.29
C ARG A 94 0.23 -1.37 -12.24
N ASP A 95 -0.44 -2.16 -11.41
CA ASP A 95 -1.17 -1.64 -10.26
C ASP A 95 -0.24 -1.55 -9.04
N GLU A 96 -0.25 -0.39 -8.40
CA GLU A 96 0.51 -0.09 -7.19
C GLU A 96 -0.43 0.45 -6.12
N THR A 97 -0.28 -0.01 -4.88
CA THR A 97 -1.07 0.49 -3.74
C THR A 97 -0.38 1.67 -3.10
N PHE A 98 -1.15 2.67 -2.67
CA PHE A 98 -0.64 3.84 -1.96
C PHE A 98 -1.53 4.17 -0.76
N LEU A 99 -0.97 4.82 0.27
CA LEU A 99 -1.73 5.33 1.43
C LEU A 99 -1.93 6.85 1.40
N ASP A 100 -1.16 7.53 0.55
CA ASP A 100 -1.24 8.96 0.28
C ASP A 100 -0.94 9.23 -1.20
N LEU A 101 -1.38 10.39 -1.69
CA LEU A 101 -1.13 10.84 -3.06
C LEU A 101 -0.51 12.23 -3.02
N SER A 102 0.73 12.32 -3.46
CA SER A 102 1.44 13.59 -3.63
C SER A 102 1.06 14.21 -4.96
N LEU A 103 0.72 15.50 -4.95
CA LEU A 103 0.31 16.22 -6.15
C LEU A 103 1.19 17.46 -6.34
N ASP A 104 1.74 17.58 -7.55
CA ASP A 104 2.39 18.80 -7.99
C ASP A 104 1.33 19.86 -8.30
N ILE A 105 1.36 20.95 -7.54
CA ILE A 105 0.41 22.06 -7.69
C ILE A 105 1.08 23.15 -8.53
N GLU A 106 0.63 23.30 -9.78
CA GLU A 106 1.03 24.43 -10.61
C GLU A 106 0.50 25.76 -10.04
N GLN A 107 1.24 26.85 -10.26
CA GLN A 107 0.82 28.17 -9.83
C GLN A 107 -0.51 28.58 -10.47
N ASN A 108 -1.38 29.21 -9.68
CA ASN A 108 -2.71 29.65 -10.09
C ASN A 108 -3.67 28.51 -10.45
N SER A 109 -3.37 27.26 -10.06
CA SER A 109 -4.32 26.17 -10.15
C SER A 109 -5.37 26.24 -9.03
N SER A 110 -6.60 25.87 -9.36
CA SER A 110 -7.71 25.75 -8.40
C SER A 110 -7.80 24.33 -7.84
N ILE A 111 -8.43 24.15 -6.68
CA ILE A 111 -8.71 22.80 -6.15
C ILE A 111 -9.55 21.96 -7.13
N THR A 112 -10.47 22.59 -7.88
CA THR A 112 -11.28 21.93 -8.91
C THR A 112 -10.47 21.51 -10.15
N SER A 113 -9.29 22.08 -10.38
CA SER A 113 -8.34 21.52 -11.36
C SER A 113 -7.71 20.27 -10.82
N LEU A 114 -7.29 20.24 -9.55
CA LEU A 114 -6.66 19.09 -8.89
C LEU A 114 -7.53 17.83 -8.90
N SER A 115 -8.85 17.96 -8.89
CA SER A 115 -9.77 16.82 -8.96
C SER A 115 -9.99 16.26 -10.37
N LYS A 116 -9.35 16.82 -11.42
CA LYS A 116 -9.55 16.35 -12.79
C LYS A 116 -8.69 15.10 -13.07
N PRO A 117 -9.25 14.07 -13.73
CA PRO A 117 -8.49 12.88 -14.15
C PRO A 117 -7.20 13.21 -14.91
N SER A 118 -7.20 14.30 -15.68
CA SER A 118 -6.05 14.72 -16.49
C SER A 118 -4.80 15.04 -15.68
N LEU A 119 -4.90 15.46 -14.42
CA LEU A 119 -3.72 15.68 -13.56
C LEU A 119 -3.15 14.38 -13.00
N PHE A 120 -3.97 13.32 -12.92
CA PHE A 120 -3.55 12.00 -12.45
C PHE A 120 -3.12 11.08 -13.62
N SER A 121 -3.14 11.58 -14.86
CA SER A 121 -2.83 10.81 -16.07
C SER A 121 -1.83 11.53 -16.98
N ASN A 122 -0.96 12.38 -16.42
CA ASN A 122 0.11 13.00 -17.18
C ASN A 122 1.06 11.91 -17.72
N TYR A 123 1.51 12.08 -18.96
CA TYR A 123 2.46 11.17 -19.60
C TYR A 123 3.88 11.69 -19.38
N ASP A 124 4.67 10.98 -18.60
CA ASP A 124 6.09 11.25 -18.45
C ASP A 124 6.90 10.45 -19.47
N LEU A 125 7.77 11.14 -20.21
CA LEU A 125 8.73 10.48 -21.10
C LEU A 125 9.88 9.93 -20.26
N LEU A 126 9.90 8.61 -20.09
CA LEU A 126 11.01 7.93 -19.43
C LEU A 126 12.26 8.00 -20.32
N GLU A 127 13.34 8.59 -19.81
CA GLU A 127 14.62 8.57 -20.50
C GLU A 127 15.13 7.11 -20.62
N PRO A 128 15.68 6.72 -21.79
CA PRO A 128 16.25 5.39 -21.92
C PRO A 128 17.43 5.25 -20.93
N PRO A 129 17.62 4.06 -20.32
CA PRO A 129 18.80 3.83 -19.50
C PRO A 129 20.05 4.11 -20.33
N LEU A 130 20.92 4.98 -19.81
CA LEU A 130 22.22 5.24 -20.41
C LEU A 130 22.94 3.89 -20.57
N HIS A 131 23.24 3.51 -21.81
CA HIS A 131 24.03 2.33 -22.10
C HIS A 131 25.37 2.43 -21.36
N VAL A 132 25.57 1.54 -20.38
CA VAL A 132 26.88 1.20 -19.83
C VAL A 132 27.45 0.04 -20.62
#